data_AF-A0A0D7ANZ7-F1
#
_entry.id   AF-A0A0D7ANZ7-F1
#
_cell.length_a   1.000
_cell.length_b   1.000
_cell.length_c   1.000
_cell.angle_alpha   90.00
_cell.angle_beta   90.00
_cell.angle_gamma   90.00
#
_symmetry.space_group_name_H-M   'P 1'
#
loop_
_entity.id
_entity.type
_entity.pdbx_description
1 polymer ?
#
loop_
_entity_poly.entity_id
_entity_poly.type
_entity_poly.pdbx_seq_one_letter_code
_entity_poly.pdbx_strand_id
1 'polypeptide(L)'
;FAAFVSDSTGNTQLARQFLTASDVVPTAFDLADVIHHLNATVKNIAELEYFEKPVRITRVVTKHFNKSHACKSEFRIARTALNITRGLEAVGKTRFVGIIRSARSVQRCTPALALVISCN
;
A
#
# COMPACT_ATOMS: atom_id res chain seq x y z
N PHE A 1 -21.35 22.52 -17.01
CA PHE A 1 -20.03 21.88 -17.17
C PHE A 1 -19.95 20.68 -16.24
N ALA A 2 -19.34 19.59 -16.71
CA ALA A 2 -19.12 18.36 -15.95
C ALA A 2 -17.66 17.89 -16.11
N ALA A 3 -17.25 16.87 -15.37
CA ALA A 3 -15.95 16.23 -15.57
C ALA A 3 -16.05 14.73 -15.30
N PHE A 4 -15.35 13.93 -16.11
CA PHE A 4 -15.15 12.52 -15.86
C PHE A 4 -13.73 12.29 -15.34
N VAL A 5 -13.63 11.63 -14.18
CA VAL A 5 -12.36 11.34 -13.50
C VAL A 5 -12.25 9.84 -13.28
N SER A 6 -11.16 9.22 -13.74
CA SER A 6 -10.83 7.83 -13.45
C SER A 6 -9.33 7.61 -13.44
N ASP A 7 -8.89 6.45 -12.95
CA ASP A 7 -7.52 6.00 -13.18
C ASP A 7 -7.20 5.89 -14.68
N SER A 8 -5.91 5.77 -14.97
CA SER A 8 -5.40 5.70 -16.35
C SER A 8 -5.23 4.26 -16.83
N THR A 9 -6.03 3.33 -16.29
CA THR A 9 -6.09 1.96 -16.80
C THR A 9 -6.69 1.98 -18.22
N GLY A 10 -6.23 1.12 -19.13
CA GLY A 10 -6.58 1.23 -20.57
C GLY A 10 -8.08 1.37 -20.85
N ASN A 11 -8.92 0.56 -20.20
CA ASN A 11 -10.37 0.63 -20.41
C ASN A 11 -11.02 1.88 -19.80
N THR A 12 -10.55 2.33 -18.63
CA THR A 12 -11.13 3.48 -17.93
C THR A 12 -10.75 4.79 -18.62
N GLN A 13 -9.52 4.88 -19.14
CA GLN A 13 -9.07 5.98 -19.99
C GLN A 13 -9.85 6.05 -21.30
N LEU A 14 -9.98 4.93 -22.03
CA LEU A 14 -10.73 4.91 -23.30
C LEU A 14 -12.21 5.27 -23.09
N ALA A 15 -12.84 4.75 -22.04
CA ALA A 15 -14.23 5.07 -21.72
C ALA A 15 -14.43 6.58 -21.47
N ARG A 16 -13.52 7.22 -20.73
CA ARG A 16 -13.53 8.68 -20.54
C ARG A 16 -13.40 9.43 -21.85
N GLN A 17 -12.43 9.04 -22.69
CA GLN A 17 -12.20 9.68 -23.98
C GLN A 17 -13.42 9.58 -24.89
N PHE A 18 -14.13 8.44 -24.89
CA PHE A 18 -15.39 8.29 -25.63
C PHE A 18 -16.51 9.16 -25.05
N LEU A 19 -16.64 9.28 -23.73
CA LEU A 19 -17.67 10.11 -23.10
C LEU A 19 -17.46 11.61 -23.30
N THR A 20 -16.21 12.05 -23.41
CA THR A 20 -15.83 13.45 -23.66
C THR A 20 -15.64 13.77 -25.13
N ALA A 21 -15.90 12.81 -26.02
CA ALA A 21 -15.95 13.09 -27.45
C ALA A 21 -17.03 14.15 -27.73
N SER A 22 -16.79 14.98 -28.74
CA SER A 22 -17.61 16.17 -29.05
C SER A 22 -19.09 15.86 -29.33
N ASP A 23 -19.43 14.60 -29.60
CA ASP A 23 -20.76 14.09 -29.90
C ASP A 23 -21.51 13.48 -28.71
N VAL A 24 -20.84 13.21 -27.56
CA VAL A 24 -21.46 12.54 -26.40
C VAL A 24 -21.77 13.53 -25.28
N VAL A 25 -20.74 14.14 -24.68
CA VAL A 25 -20.91 15.19 -23.66
C VAL A 25 -19.95 16.37 -23.92
N PRO A 26 -20.29 17.30 -24.83
CA PRO A 26 -19.38 18.36 -25.27
C PRO A 26 -18.94 19.34 -24.17
N THR A 27 -19.67 19.39 -23.05
CA THR A 27 -19.37 20.28 -21.91
C THR A 27 -18.68 19.56 -20.75
N ALA A 28 -18.27 18.30 -20.95
CA ALA A 28 -17.53 17.53 -19.97
C ALA A 28 -16.03 17.59 -20.23
N PHE A 29 -15.26 17.73 -19.16
CA PHE A 29 -13.80 17.65 -19.19
C PHE A 29 -13.31 16.22 -18.96
N ASP A 30 -12.27 15.83 -19.69
CA ASP A 30 -11.52 14.59 -19.45
C ASP A 30 -10.40 14.85 -18.43
N LEU A 31 -10.53 14.33 -17.22
CA LEU A 31 -9.57 14.55 -16.13
C LEU A 31 -8.96 13.23 -15.64
N ALA A 32 -7.64 13.20 -15.49
CA ALA A 32 -6.95 12.06 -14.90
C ALA A 32 -7.13 12.02 -13.37
N ASP A 33 -7.21 10.82 -12.79
CA ASP A 33 -7.19 10.63 -11.34
C ASP A 33 -5.80 10.91 -10.76
N VAL A 34 -5.64 12.10 -10.18
CA VAL A 34 -4.41 12.55 -9.51
C VAL A 34 -3.97 11.60 -8.40
N ILE A 35 -4.91 10.97 -7.68
CA ILE A 35 -4.56 10.06 -6.57
C ILE A 35 -3.90 8.80 -7.11
N HIS A 36 -4.39 8.28 -8.25
CA HIS A 36 -3.74 7.16 -8.94
C HIS A 36 -2.31 7.51 -9.36
N HIS A 37 -2.10 8.70 -9.92
CA HIS A 37 -0.76 9.16 -10.31
C HIS A 37 0.17 9.31 -9.11
N LEU A 38 -0.27 9.92 -8.02
CA LEU A 38 0.53 10.02 -6.79
C LEU A 38 0.90 8.64 -6.24
N ASN A 39 -0.02 7.68 -6.29
CA ASN A 39 0.29 6.31 -5.88
C ASN A 39 1.33 5.64 -6.79
N ALA A 40 1.22 5.84 -8.11
CA ALA A 40 2.23 5.35 -9.05
C ALA A 40 3.60 5.99 -8.79
N THR A 41 3.65 7.30 -8.52
CA THR A 41 4.88 8.01 -8.14
C THR A 41 5.51 7.40 -6.90
N VAL A 42 4.73 7.15 -5.84
CA VAL A 42 5.24 6.48 -4.63
C VAL A 42 5.77 5.08 -4.94
N LYS A 43 5.08 4.32 -5.79
CA LYS A 43 5.52 2.98 -6.19
C LYS A 43 6.87 3.06 -6.91
N ASN A 44 7.02 3.97 -7.88
CA ASN A 44 8.25 4.15 -8.65
C ASN A 44 9.41 4.61 -7.75
N ILE A 45 9.15 5.52 -6.79
CA ILE A 45 10.16 5.92 -5.80
C ILE A 45 10.61 4.71 -4.97
N ALA A 46 9.67 3.85 -4.54
CA ALA A 46 10.00 2.66 -3.77
C ALA A 46 10.73 1.56 -4.59
N GLU A 47 10.79 1.69 -5.92
CA GLU A 47 11.53 0.80 -6.82
C GLU A 47 12.96 1.28 -7.09
N LEU A 48 13.35 2.47 -6.63
CA LEU A 48 14.74 2.92 -6.69
C LEU A 48 15.64 1.97 -5.88
N GLU A 49 16.84 1.70 -6.40
CA GLU A 49 17.83 0.79 -5.79
C GLU A 49 18.11 1.12 -4.32
N TYR A 50 18.18 2.41 -3.99
CA TYR A 50 18.35 2.90 -2.62
C TYR A 50 17.32 2.30 -1.63
N PHE A 51 16.09 2.04 -2.07
CA PHE A 51 15.02 1.50 -1.24
C PHE A 51 14.85 -0.02 -1.34
N GLU A 52 15.65 -0.72 -2.16
CA GLU A 52 15.51 -2.16 -2.35
C GLU A 52 15.60 -2.93 -1.02
N LYS A 53 16.64 -2.63 -0.22
CA LYS A 53 16.88 -3.27 1.07
C LYS A 53 15.73 -3.08 2.07
N PRO A 54 15.27 -1.84 2.39
CA PRO A 54 14.16 -1.66 3.32
C PRO A 54 12.83 -2.23 2.80
N VAL A 55 12.57 -2.16 1.49
CA VAL A 55 11.39 -2.78 0.87
C VAL A 55 11.42 -4.30 1.02
N ARG A 56 12.57 -4.93 0.77
CA ARG A 56 12.76 -6.37 0.93
C ARG A 56 12.55 -6.81 2.37
N ILE A 57 13.17 -6.12 3.34
CA ILE A 57 13.00 -6.42 4.78
C ILE A 57 11.53 -6.32 5.18
N THR A 58 10.86 -5.24 4.77
CA THR A 58 9.43 -5.01 5.08
C THR A 58 8.57 -6.16 4.57
N ARG A 59 8.80 -6.61 3.33
CA ARG A 59 8.07 -7.74 2.72
C ARG A 59 8.34 -9.06 3.43
N VAL A 60 9.60 -9.34 3.78
CA VAL A 60 10.00 -10.59 4.44
C VAL A 60 9.40 -10.67 5.84
N VAL A 61 9.56 -9.63 6.67
CA VAL A 61 9.01 -9.58 8.03
C VAL A 61 7.50 -9.75 7.98
N THR A 62 6.82 -8.96 7.15
CA THR A 62 5.36 -9.01 7.05
C THR A 62 4.86 -10.36 6.54
N LYS A 63 5.57 -11.00 5.60
CA LYS A 63 5.22 -12.34 5.11
C LYS A 63 5.42 -13.41 6.19
N HIS A 64 6.55 -13.39 6.88
CA HIS A 64 6.90 -14.39 7.88
C HIS A 64 5.89 -14.40 9.04
N PHE A 65 5.64 -13.24 9.63
CA PHE A 65 4.74 -13.09 10.78
C PHE A 65 3.25 -13.23 10.43
N ASN A 66 2.87 -13.06 9.15
CA ASN A 66 1.51 -13.35 8.72
C ASN A 66 1.27 -14.82 8.36
N LYS A 67 2.30 -15.55 7.92
CA LYS A 67 2.17 -16.94 7.45
C LYS A 67 2.34 -17.96 8.58
N SER A 68 3.27 -17.74 9.50
CA SER A 68 3.51 -18.69 10.60
C SER A 68 2.47 -18.52 11.72
N HIS A 69 1.71 -19.58 12.01
CA HIS A 69 0.74 -19.57 13.11
C HIS A 69 1.40 -19.32 14.47
N ALA A 70 2.55 -19.95 14.73
CA ALA A 70 3.33 -19.76 15.95
C ALA A 70 3.77 -18.30 16.09
N CYS A 71 4.46 -17.76 15.09
CA CYS A 71 4.95 -16.37 15.13
C CYS A 71 3.80 -15.36 15.24
N LYS A 72 2.65 -15.63 14.60
CA LYS A 72 1.47 -14.77 14.69
C LYS A 72 0.87 -14.75 16.10
N SER A 73 0.85 -15.90 16.78
CA SER A 73 0.39 -16.02 18.17
C SER A 73 1.34 -15.28 19.11
N GLU A 74 2.63 -15.59 19.05
CA GLU A 74 3.68 -14.95 19.86
C GLU A 74 3.70 -13.44 19.66
N PHE A 75 3.61 -12.99 18.41
CA PHE A 75 3.55 -11.56 18.09
C PHE A 75 2.31 -10.88 18.63
N ARG A 76 1.16 -11.56 18.66
CA ARG A 76 -0.06 -11.02 19.29
C ARG A 76 0.13 -10.84 20.80
N ILE A 77 0.73 -11.83 21.47
CA ILE A 77 1.04 -11.76 22.91
C ILE A 77 2.01 -10.61 23.19
N ALA A 78 3.13 -10.56 22.46
CA ALA A 78 4.14 -9.50 22.59
C ALA A 78 3.56 -8.10 22.37
N ARG A 79 2.68 -7.94 21.36
CA ARG A 79 2.00 -6.67 21.11
C ARG A 79 1.07 -6.26 22.24
N THR A 80 0.31 -7.20 22.80
CA THR A 80 -0.58 -6.93 23.93
C THR A 80 0.23 -6.49 25.16
N ALA A 81 1.34 -7.19 25.45
CA ALA A 81 2.23 -6.83 26.55
C ALA A 81 2.83 -5.42 26.42
N LEU A 82 3.12 -4.99 25.19
CA LEU A 82 3.69 -3.67 24.90
C LEU A 82 2.64 -2.60 24.53
N ASN A 83 1.35 -2.88 24.72
CA ASN A 83 0.25 -1.96 24.38
C ASN A 83 0.24 -1.46 22.91
N ILE A 84 0.72 -2.27 21.97
CA ILE A 84 0.75 -1.93 20.53
C ILE A 84 -0.59 -2.31 19.89
N THR A 85 -1.46 -1.31 19.73
CA THR A 85 -2.85 -1.50 19.25
C THR A 85 -2.97 -1.93 17.80
N ARG A 86 -2.05 -1.50 16.92
CA ARG A 86 -2.08 -1.80 15.48
C ARG A 86 -0.91 -2.69 15.06
N GLY A 87 -1.23 -3.79 14.36
CA GLY A 87 -0.25 -4.80 13.93
C GLY A 87 0.47 -4.49 12.63
N LEU A 88 1.09 -5.54 12.07
CA LEU A 88 1.68 -5.47 10.73
C LEU A 88 0.58 -5.34 9.68
N GLU A 89 0.83 -4.46 8.71
CA GLU A 89 -0.05 -4.20 7.58
C GLU A 89 0.66 -4.70 6.31
N ALA A 90 0.12 -5.74 5.68
CA ALA A 90 0.63 -6.22 4.40
C ALA A 90 0.36 -5.23 3.28
N VAL A 91 1.25 -5.22 2.28
CA VAL A 91 1.02 -4.48 1.03
C VAL A 91 -0.14 -5.16 0.29
N GLY A 92 -1.32 -4.54 0.34
CA GLY A 92 -2.51 -5.00 -0.37
C GLY A 92 -2.65 -4.39 -1.76
N LYS A 93 -3.50 -5.00 -2.60
CA LYS A 93 -3.80 -4.50 -3.96
C LYS A 93 -4.71 -3.27 -3.99
N THR A 94 -5.48 -3.04 -2.92
CA THR A 94 -6.59 -2.08 -2.89
C THR A 94 -6.28 -0.77 -2.15
N ARG A 95 -5.11 -0.65 -1.52
CA ARG A 95 -4.74 0.53 -0.74
C ARG A 95 -3.60 1.26 -1.41
N PHE A 96 -3.81 2.54 -1.72
CA PHE A 96 -2.74 3.42 -2.16
C PHE A 96 -1.62 3.49 -1.11
N VAL A 97 -0.39 3.71 -1.60
CA VAL A 97 0.80 3.91 -0.77
C VAL A 97 1.08 2.69 0.14
N GLY A 98 0.70 1.49 -0.31
CA GLY A 98 0.72 0.26 0.48
C GLY A 98 2.10 -0.08 1.07
N ILE A 99 3.18 0.20 0.32
CA ILE A 99 4.55 -0.06 0.80
C ILE A 99 4.94 0.83 1.99
N ILE A 100 4.57 2.11 1.99
CA ILE A 100 4.87 3.03 3.09
C ILE A 100 4.04 2.64 4.33
N ARG A 101 2.77 2.28 4.14
CA ARG A 101 1.92 1.79 5.24
C ARG A 101 2.50 0.53 5.87
N SER A 102 2.98 -0.40 5.04
CA SER A 102 3.64 -1.62 5.49
C SER A 102 4.92 -1.32 6.26
N ALA A 103 5.79 -0.46 5.72
CA ALA A 103 7.03 -0.06 6.39
C ALA A 103 6.77 0.61 7.75
N ARG A 104 5.81 1.54 7.82
CA ARG A 104 5.38 2.18 9.08
C ARG A 104 4.84 1.17 10.09
N SER A 105 4.10 0.16 9.62
CA SER A 105 3.60 -0.90 10.50
C SER A 105 4.72 -1.75 11.08
N VAL A 106 5.76 -2.05 10.30
CA VAL A 106 6.96 -2.77 10.76
C VAL A 106 7.69 -1.92 11.79
N GLN A 107 7.97 -0.64 11.50
CA GLN A 107 8.63 0.28 12.44
C GLN A 107 7.90 0.39 13.78
N ARG A 108 6.57 0.57 13.75
CA ARG A 108 5.73 0.60 14.96
C ARG A 108 5.83 -0.69 15.76
N CYS A 109 5.91 -1.83 15.07
CA CYS A 109 5.92 -3.14 15.70
C CYS A 109 7.31 -3.63 16.05
N THR A 110 8.39 -2.89 15.75
CA THR A 110 9.77 -3.27 16.03
C THR A 110 9.98 -3.75 17.47
N PRO A 111 9.45 -3.11 18.53
CA PRO A 111 9.62 -3.60 19.90
C PRO A 111 9.01 -4.99 20.12
N ALA A 112 7.81 -5.25 19.59
CA ALA A 112 7.17 -6.55 19.71
C ALA A 112 7.84 -7.62 18.85
N LEU A 113 8.34 -7.25 17.66
CA LEU A 113 9.10 -8.16 16.81
C LEU A 113 10.42 -8.57 17.49
N ALA A 114 11.13 -7.63 18.10
CA ALA A 114 12.35 -7.89 18.85
C ALA A 114 12.10 -8.85 20.01
N LEU A 115 11.01 -8.66 20.77
CA LEU A 115 10.64 -9.54 21.89
C LEU A 115 10.42 -11.00 21.43
N VAL A 116 9.69 -11.20 20.33
CA VAL A 116 9.45 -12.55 19.78
C VAL A 116 10.74 -13.21 19.30
N ILE A 117 11.67 -12.44 18.75
CA ILE A 117 12.97 -12.96 18.28
C ILE A 117 13.90 -13.26 19.47
N SER A 118 13.89 -12.45 20.53
CA SER A 118 14.75 -12.69 21.71
C SER A 118 14.30 -13.85 22.58
N CYS A 119 13.04 -14.27 22.47
CA CYS A 119 12.47 -15.38 23.24
C CYS A 119 12.48 -16.72 22.47
N ASN A 120 12.92 -16.72 21.20
CA ASN A 120 13.17 -17.92 20.38
C ASN A 120 14.67 -18.13 20.21
#